data_AF-A0A920LTP0-F1
#
_entry.id   AF-A0A920LTP0-F1
#
_cell.length_a   1.000
_cell.length_b   1.000
_cell.length_c   1.000
_cell.angle_alpha   90.00
_cell.angle_beta   90.00
_cell.angle_gamma   90.00
#
_symmetry.space_group_name_H-M   'P 1'
#
loop_
_entity.id
_entity.type
_entity.pdbx_description
1 polymer ?
#
loop_
_entity_poly.entity_id
_entity_poly.type
_entity_poly.pdbx_seq_one_letter_code
_entity_poly.pdbx_strand_id
1 'polypeptide(L)'
;MNRLGLKLKDFDKHIYPFQKNLDIKLVISHLINSEKKSVLNDNQLKLFNDIKKKFHFSKKTLFSLGNSNSIFLKKNFHFDMIRAGGFIYGLDLTKKKRSKNVLSLKAKIIQIESVKKGKKYRIWC
;
A
#
# COMPACT_ATOMS: atom_id res chain seq x y z
N MET A 1 -3.48 6.31 8.03
CA MET A 1 -2.60 7.05 7.11
C MET A 1 -3.32 8.35 6.79
N ASN A 2 -2.75 9.51 7.11
CA ASN A 2 -3.47 10.79 7.03
C ASN A 2 -3.14 11.55 5.73
N ARG A 3 -3.13 10.82 4.60
CA ARG A 3 -2.82 11.41 3.29
C ARG A 3 -4.09 11.87 2.57
N LEU A 4 -5.06 10.96 2.46
CA LEU A 4 -6.38 11.18 1.87
C LEU A 4 -7.38 10.26 2.58
N GLY A 5 -8.66 10.62 2.56
CA GLY A 5 -9.74 9.80 3.06
C GLY A 5 -10.83 10.60 3.78
N LEU A 6 -11.97 9.94 3.98
CA LEU A 6 -13.10 10.49 4.71
C LEU A 6 -13.12 9.95 6.14
N LYS A 7 -13.49 10.78 7.10
CA LYS A 7 -13.76 10.31 8.46
C LYS A 7 -15.19 9.78 8.50
N LEU A 8 -15.46 8.86 9.43
CA LEU A 8 -16.79 8.27 9.59
C LEU A 8 -17.90 9.33 9.77
N LYS A 9 -17.60 10.42 10.46
CA LYS A 9 -18.51 11.55 10.67
C LYS A 9 -18.86 12.34 9.39
N ASP A 10 -18.06 12.19 8.34
CA ASP A 10 -18.26 12.92 7.08
C ASP A 10 -19.27 12.19 6.17
N PHE A 11 -19.61 10.93 6.49
CA PHE A 11 -20.43 10.09 5.62
C PHE A 11 -21.87 10.60 5.56
N ASP A 12 -22.47 10.92 6.71
CA ASP A 12 -23.84 11.42 6.83
C ASP A 12 -24.05 12.74 6.07
N LYS A 13 -23.04 13.62 6.08
CA LYS A 13 -23.15 14.93 5.44
C LYS A 13 -22.79 14.92 3.96
N HIS A 14 -21.79 14.13 3.55
CA HIS A 14 -21.19 14.26 2.22
C HIS A 14 -21.43 13.06 1.30
N ILE A 15 -21.80 11.90 1.84
CA ILE A 15 -21.85 10.65 1.08
C ILE A 15 -23.27 10.09 1.03
N TYR A 16 -23.95 9.97 2.17
CA TYR A 16 -25.32 9.43 2.24
C TYR A 16 -26.40 10.23 1.50
N PRO A 17 -26.32 11.57 1.37
CA PRO A 17 -27.30 12.30 0.56
C PRO A 17 -27.35 11.85 -0.91
N PHE A 18 -26.24 11.30 -1.43
CA PHE A 18 -26.13 10.81 -2.80
C PHE A 18 -26.28 9.29 -2.92
N GLN A 19 -26.68 8.60 -1.85
CA GLN A 19 -26.71 7.13 -1.81
C GLN A 19 -27.57 6.50 -2.91
N LYS A 20 -28.68 7.14 -3.29
CA LYS A 20 -29.55 6.66 -4.38
C LYS A 20 -28.90 6.79 -5.77
N ASN A 21 -27.89 7.65 -5.91
CA ASN A 21 -27.23 7.97 -7.18
C ASN A 21 -25.83 7.36 -7.28
N LEU A 22 -25.31 6.76 -6.20
CA LEU A 22 -23.96 6.22 -6.14
C LEU A 22 -23.99 4.72 -5.97
N ASP A 23 -23.40 4.02 -6.94
CA ASP A 23 -23.16 2.57 -6.85
C ASP A 23 -21.70 2.32 -6.44
N ILE A 24 -21.42 2.47 -5.15
CA ILE A 24 -20.06 2.30 -4.63
C ILE A 24 -19.68 0.82 -4.67
N LYS A 25 -18.70 0.49 -5.52
CA LYS A 25 -18.21 -0.89 -5.68
C LYS A 25 -17.11 -1.28 -4.71
N LEU A 26 -16.31 -0.32 -4.26
CA LEU A 26 -15.10 -0.61 -3.51
C LEU A 26 -14.79 0.51 -2.51
N VAL A 27 -14.61 0.13 -1.25
CA VAL A 27 -14.13 1.01 -0.18
C VAL A 27 -12.70 0.62 0.18
N ILE A 28 -11.80 1.58 0.09
CA ILE A 28 -10.35 1.36 0.26
C ILE A 28 -9.83 2.17 1.44
N SER A 29 -8.97 1.54 2.24
CA SER A 29 -8.07 2.25 3.15
C SER A 29 -6.67 1.64 3.05
N HIS A 30 -5.68 2.30 3.67
CA HIS A 30 -4.28 1.90 3.59
C HIS A 30 -3.68 1.77 4.99
N LEU A 31 -3.09 0.60 5.27
CA LEU A 31 -2.32 0.37 6.48
C LEU A 31 -1.07 1.27 6.52
N ILE A 32 -0.80 1.86 7.67
CA ILE A 32 0.40 2.69 7.86
C ILE A 32 1.64 1.81 7.94
N ASN A 33 1.56 0.67 8.63
CA ASN A 33 2.70 -0.21 8.86
C ASN A 33 2.30 -1.68 8.65
N SER A 34 2.31 -2.13 7.41
CA SER A 34 2.02 -3.53 7.06
C SER A 34 3.18 -4.50 7.29
N GLU A 35 4.39 -4.00 7.51
CA GLU A 35 5.62 -4.81 7.62
C GLU A 35 5.82 -5.43 9.00
N LYS A 36 5.30 -4.77 10.04
CA LYS A 36 5.40 -5.21 11.43
C LYS A 36 4.03 -5.24 12.08
N LYS A 37 3.79 -6.24 12.94
CA LYS A 37 2.62 -6.24 13.83
C LYS A 37 2.77 -5.07 14.81
N SER A 38 1.73 -4.25 14.93
CA SER A 38 1.71 -3.10 15.84
C SER A 38 0.29 -2.80 16.31
N VAL A 39 0.18 -2.16 17.48
CA VAL A 39 -1.10 -1.67 18.02
C VAL A 39 -1.80 -0.72 17.04
N LEU A 40 -1.04 0.04 16.26
CA LEU A 40 -1.57 0.92 15.22
C LEU A 40 -2.34 0.14 14.14
N ASN A 41 -1.87 -1.04 13.74
CA ASN A 41 -2.56 -1.87 12.76
C ASN A 41 -3.89 -2.37 13.30
N ASP A 42 -3.92 -2.79 14.57
CA ASP A 42 -5.14 -3.27 15.22
C ASP A 42 -6.16 -2.13 15.36
N ASN A 43 -5.72 -0.91 15.68
CA ASN A 43 -6.57 0.28 15.70
C ASN A 43 -7.12 0.61 14.30
N GLN A 44 -6.28 0.53 13.26
CA GLN A 44 -6.74 0.73 11.87
C GLN A 44 -7.75 -0.34 11.44
N LEU A 45 -7.52 -1.60 11.85
CA LEU A 45 -8.44 -2.70 11.58
C LEU A 45 -9.79 -2.49 12.27
N LYS A 46 -9.79 -2.07 13.55
CA LYS A 46 -11.02 -1.76 14.29
C LYS A 46 -11.81 -0.65 13.59
N LEU A 47 -11.16 0.47 13.28
CA LEU A 47 -11.81 1.60 12.60
C LEU A 47 -12.39 1.21 11.24
N PHE A 48 -11.66 0.41 10.46
CA PHE A 48 -12.13 -0.03 9.15
C PHE A 48 -13.31 -0.99 9.24
N ASN A 49 -13.35 -1.85 10.27
CA ASN A 49 -14.53 -2.66 10.57
C ASN A 49 -15.75 -1.81 10.98
N ASP A 50 -15.54 -0.76 11.76
CA ASP A 50 -16.63 0.15 12.15
C ASP A 50 -17.19 0.89 10.94
N ILE A 51 -16.32 1.30 9.99
CA ILE A 51 -16.75 1.85 8.70
C ILE A 51 -17.55 0.80 7.92
N LYS A 52 -17.04 -0.44 7.77
CA LYS A 52 -17.74 -1.51 7.04
C LYS A 52 -19.13 -1.78 7.62
N LYS A 53 -19.27 -1.81 8.95
CA LYS A 53 -20.57 -2.03 9.62
C LYS A 53 -21.58 -0.91 9.35
N LYS A 54 -21.09 0.33 9.32
CA LYS A 54 -21.92 1.52 9.10
C LYS A 54 -22.13 1.85 7.64
N PHE A 55 -21.52 1.13 6.70
CA PHE A 55 -21.56 1.44 5.28
C PHE A 55 -22.82 0.84 4.62
N HIS A 56 -23.79 1.69 4.31
CA HIS A 56 -25.13 1.25 3.89
C HIS A 56 -25.44 1.42 2.39
N PHE A 57 -24.47 1.35 1.47
CA PHE A 57 -24.73 1.55 0.03
C PHE A 57 -25.24 0.29 -0.67
N SER A 58 -24.34 -0.63 -0.99
CA SER A 58 -24.66 -1.86 -1.72
C SER A 58 -24.12 -3.07 -0.99
N LYS A 59 -24.91 -4.16 -0.93
CA LYS A 59 -24.44 -5.45 -0.41
C LYS A 59 -23.29 -6.05 -1.23
N LYS A 60 -23.11 -5.59 -2.48
CA LYS A 60 -22.00 -6.00 -3.36
C LYS A 60 -20.74 -5.16 -3.19
N THR A 61 -20.73 -4.17 -2.28
CA THR A 61 -19.55 -3.35 -2.04
C THR A 61 -18.42 -4.20 -1.48
N LEU A 62 -17.26 -4.13 -2.12
CA LEU A 62 -16.04 -4.77 -1.65
C LEU A 62 -15.26 -3.84 -0.72
N PHE A 63 -14.50 -4.43 0.19
CA PHE A 63 -13.66 -3.72 1.16
C PHE A 63 -12.22 -4.17 1.01
N SER A 64 -11.30 -3.21 1.02
CA SER A 64 -9.88 -3.50 0.90
C SER A 64 -9.05 -2.59 1.81
N LEU A 65 -8.37 -3.19 2.78
CA LEU A 65 -7.44 -2.49 3.69
C LEU A 65 -5.97 -2.77 3.35
N GLY A 66 -5.68 -4.00 2.92
CA GLY A 66 -4.32 -4.51 2.78
C GLY A 66 -3.59 -4.07 1.51
N ASN A 67 -2.31 -3.73 1.68
CA ASN A 67 -1.31 -3.63 0.62
C ASN A 67 -0.55 -4.96 0.46
N SER A 68 0.52 -5.01 -0.35
CA SER A 68 1.31 -6.22 -0.59
C SER A 68 1.76 -6.96 0.66
N ASN A 69 2.32 -6.26 1.65
CA ASN A 69 2.85 -6.91 2.86
C ASN A 69 1.73 -7.39 3.81
N SER A 70 0.49 -6.94 3.58
CA SER A 70 -0.66 -7.32 4.39
C SER A 70 -1.03 -8.79 4.21
N ILE A 71 -0.61 -9.43 3.11
CA ILE A 71 -0.77 -10.88 2.88
C ILE A 71 -0.12 -11.73 3.99
N PHE A 72 0.86 -11.17 4.69
CA PHE A 72 1.58 -11.83 5.77
C PHE A 72 1.06 -11.49 7.16
N LEU A 73 0.03 -10.65 7.25
CA LEU A 73 -0.68 -10.36 8.49
C LEU A 73 -1.76 -11.41 8.76
N LYS A 74 -2.58 -11.19 9.80
CA LYS A 74 -3.73 -12.05 10.11
C LYS A 74 -4.77 -11.94 8.97
N LYS A 75 -5.54 -13.01 8.73
CA LYS A 75 -6.60 -13.06 7.71
C LYS A 75 -7.59 -11.87 7.79
N ASN A 76 -7.82 -11.34 8.98
CA ASN A 76 -8.71 -10.19 9.20
C ASN A 76 -8.27 -8.91 8.45
N PHE A 77 -7.01 -8.79 8.03
CA PHE A 77 -6.52 -7.66 7.25
C PHE A 77 -6.79 -7.79 5.74
N HIS A 78 -7.22 -8.97 5.27
CA HIS A 78 -7.36 -9.25 3.84
C HIS A 78 -8.69 -8.73 3.27
N PHE A 79 -9.75 -8.70 4.09
CA PHE A 79 -11.11 -8.35 3.66
C PHE A 79 -11.49 -9.08 2.36
N ASP A 80 -12.05 -8.36 1.38
CA ASP A 80 -12.49 -8.95 0.11
C ASP A 80 -11.35 -8.97 -0.92
N MET A 81 -10.32 -8.12 -0.76
CA MET A 81 -9.11 -8.15 -1.60
C MET A 81 -7.90 -7.48 -0.95
N ILE A 82 -6.71 -7.94 -1.36
CA ILE A 82 -5.41 -7.31 -1.08
C ILE A 82 -4.86 -6.67 -2.35
N ARG A 83 -4.29 -5.47 -2.22
CA ARG A 83 -3.69 -4.75 -3.33
C ARG A 83 -2.18 -4.99 -3.36
N ALA A 84 -1.77 -6.05 -4.04
CA ALA A 84 -0.36 -6.43 -4.14
C ALA A 84 0.38 -5.49 -5.11
N GLY A 85 1.31 -4.68 -4.57
CA GLY A 85 2.21 -3.80 -5.32
C GLY A 85 3.62 -4.40 -5.41
N GLY A 86 4.64 -3.73 -4.85
CA GLY A 86 6.06 -4.11 -4.99
C GLY A 86 6.39 -5.61 -4.82
N PHE A 87 5.65 -6.33 -3.98
CA PHE A 87 5.85 -7.77 -3.77
C PHE A 87 5.71 -8.61 -5.05
N ILE A 88 4.83 -8.24 -6.00
CA ILE A 88 4.72 -8.96 -7.28
C ILE A 88 5.95 -8.80 -8.17
N TYR A 89 6.78 -7.78 -7.91
CA TYR A 89 8.06 -7.54 -8.60
C TYR A 89 9.27 -8.09 -7.83
N GLY A 90 9.03 -8.85 -6.76
CA GLY A 90 10.10 -9.37 -5.91
C GLY A 90 10.65 -8.39 -4.87
N LEU A 91 9.96 -7.27 -4.63
CA LEU A 91 10.28 -6.38 -3.51
C LEU A 91 9.72 -6.98 -2.21
N ASP A 92 10.55 -7.79 -1.55
CA ASP A 92 10.25 -8.34 -0.24
C ASP A 92 10.80 -7.42 0.86
N LEU A 93 9.90 -6.72 1.55
CA LEU A 93 10.26 -5.85 2.68
C LEU A 93 10.33 -6.62 4.00
N THR A 94 10.09 -7.94 3.98
CA THR A 94 10.19 -8.78 5.17
C THR A 94 11.57 -9.43 5.27
N LYS A 95 11.97 -9.86 6.48
CA LYS A 95 13.25 -10.57 6.69
C LYS A 95 13.32 -11.92 5.98
N LYS A 96 12.20 -12.47 5.53
CA LYS A 96 12.13 -13.79 4.87
C LYS A 96 11.99 -13.54 3.38
N LYS A 97 13.03 -13.84 2.58
CA LYS A 97 12.94 -13.77 1.11
C LYS A 97 11.95 -14.82 0.61
N ARG A 98 10.73 -14.38 0.30
CA ARG A 98 9.61 -15.22 -0.19
C ARG A 98 9.25 -14.95 -1.64
N SER A 99 9.83 -13.91 -2.25
CA SER A 99 9.61 -13.54 -3.64
C SER A 99 10.91 -13.53 -4.44
N LYS A 100 10.79 -13.66 -5.76
CA LYS A 100 11.90 -13.62 -6.70
C LYS A 100 11.94 -12.25 -7.38
N ASN A 101 13.10 -11.59 -7.35
CA ASN A 101 13.31 -10.35 -8.08
C ASN A 101 13.16 -10.60 -9.59
N VAL A 102 12.34 -9.78 -10.25
CA VAL A 102 12.08 -9.85 -11.70
C VAL A 102 12.80 -8.75 -12.49
N LEU A 103 13.49 -7.85 -11.82
CA LEU A 103 14.20 -6.71 -12.39
C LEU A 103 15.71 -6.93 -12.30
N SER A 104 16.41 -6.61 -13.39
CA SER A 104 17.87 -6.52 -13.41
C SER A 104 18.28 -5.21 -14.07
N LEU A 105 19.20 -4.48 -13.45
CA LEU A 105 19.81 -3.29 -14.03
C LEU A 105 21.17 -3.66 -14.58
N LYS A 106 21.41 -3.38 -15.86
CA LYS A 106 22.69 -3.62 -16.53
C LYS A 106 23.15 -2.32 -17.18
N ALA A 107 24.45 -2.06 -17.10
CA ALA A 107 25.09 -0.93 -17.76
C ALA A 107 26.37 -1.40 -18.46
N LYS A 108 26.73 -0.75 -19.56
CA LYS A 108 27.97 -1.03 -20.31
C LYS A 108 29.06 -0.08 -19.83
N ILE A 109 30.27 -0.60 -19.65
CA ILE A 109 31.45 0.23 -19.46
C ILE A 109 31.73 0.94 -20.79
N ILE A 110 31.65 2.27 -20.80
CA ILE A 110 31.86 3.09 -22.00
C ILE A 110 33.29 3.68 -22.07
N GLN A 111 34.00 3.75 -20.95
CA GLN A 111 35.37 4.27 -20.90
C GLN A 111 36.16 3.61 -19.76
N ILE A 112 37.39 3.21 -20.06
CA ILE A 112 38.39 2.75 -19.09
C ILE A 112 39.64 3.60 -19.33
N GLU A 113 40.20 4.19 -18.28
CA GLU A 113 41.39 5.04 -18.37
C GLU A 113 42.36 4.75 -17.23
N SER A 114 43.66 4.68 -17.51
CA SER A 114 44.71 4.64 -16.49
C SER A 114 45.03 6.04 -16.00
N VAL A 115 45.05 6.24 -14.68
CA VAL A 115 45.26 7.58 -14.09
C VAL A 115 46.44 7.64 -13.14
N LYS A 116 47.10 8.80 -13.12
CA LYS A 116 48.25 9.09 -12.24
C LYS A 116 47.77 9.58 -10.87
N LYS A 117 48.59 9.34 -9.84
CA LYS A 117 48.36 9.84 -8.48
C LYS A 117 48.17 11.37 -8.49
N GLY A 118 47.12 11.86 -7.84
CA GLY A 118 46.79 13.29 -7.75
C GLY A 118 45.81 13.81 -8.81
N LYS A 119 45.39 12.98 -9.79
CA LYS A 119 44.34 13.37 -10.75
C LYS A 119 43.00 13.55 -10.04
N LYS A 120 42.37 14.72 -10.22
CA LYS A 120 41.03 15.05 -9.72
C LYS A 120 40.02 14.89 -10.85
N TYR A 121 38.88 14.25 -10.55
CA TYR A 121 37.76 14.17 -11.47
C TYR A 121 36.73 15.25 -11.12
N ARG A 122 36.17 15.88 -12.13
CA ARG A 122 35.12 16.89 -11.99
C ARG A 122 33.84 16.31 -12.58
N ILE A 123 32.76 16.39 -11.82
CA ILE A 123 31.41 16.16 -12.34
C ILE A 123 31.03 17.47 -13.04
N TRP A 124 30.83 17.41 -14.35
CA TRP A 124 30.16 18.49 -15.07
C TRP A 124 28.66 18.33 -14.80
N CYS A 125 28.09 19.23 -13.99
CA CYS A 125 26.65 19.43 -13.89
C CYS A 125 26.22 20.51 -14.89
#